data_AF-A0A9X6AD32-F1
#
_entry.id   AF-A0A9X6AD32-F1
#
_cell.length_a   1.000
_cell.length_b   1.000
_cell.length_c   1.000
_cell.angle_alpha   90.00
_cell.angle_beta   90.00
_cell.angle_gamma   90.00
#
_symmetry.space_group_name_H-M   'P 1'
#
loop_
_entity.id
_entity.type
_entity.pdbx_description
1 polymer ?
#
loop_
_entity_poly.entity_id
_entity_poly.type
_entity_poly.pdbx_seq_one_letter_code
_entity_poly.pdbx_strand_id
1 'polypeptide(L)'
;MSQYQLRVYTLCSPEALIAYENIWSKHIPGLAKHRITTHGVWTVPAAPEGEAPQLYALVSYRDADDVQERLQAYLAGPEFRADMEGFDIS
;
A
#
# COMPACT_ATOMS: atom_id res chain seq x y z
N MET A 1 -6.90 -18.64 11.13
CA MET A 1 -5.79 -17.76 11.55
C MET A 1 -5.31 -16.94 10.36
N SER A 2 -5.84 -15.72 10.23
CA SER A 2 -5.48 -14.81 9.15
C SER A 2 -3.98 -14.51 9.14
N GLN A 3 -3.41 -14.35 7.95
CA GLN A 3 -2.04 -13.89 7.79
C GLN A 3 -2.03 -12.37 7.68
N TYR A 4 -1.16 -11.70 8.43
CA TYR A 4 -1.02 -10.24 8.40
C TYR A 4 0.32 -9.85 7.76
N GLN A 5 0.29 -8.81 6.94
CA GLN A 5 1.47 -8.24 6.31
C GLN A 5 1.52 -6.75 6.60
N LEU A 6 2.65 -6.30 7.16
CA LEU A 6 2.99 -4.89 7.26
C LEU A 6 3.78 -4.51 6.00
N ARG A 7 3.26 -3.54 5.24
CA ARG A 7 3.95 -2.96 4.08
C ARG A 7 4.55 -1.62 4.50
N VAL A 8 5.81 -1.40 4.15
CA VAL A 8 6.55 -0.17 4.45
C VAL A 8 7.06 0.42 3.14
N TYR A 9 6.62 1.64 2.85
CA TYR A 9 7.02 2.39 1.67
C TYR A 9 7.91 3.53 2.11
N THR A 10 9.11 3.62 1.51
CA THR A 10 10.04 4.74 1.74
C THR A 10 9.94 5.69 0.54
N LEU A 11 9.68 6.97 0.81
CA LEU A 11 9.40 7.98 -0.20
C LEU A 11 10.58 8.97 -0.28
N CYS A 12 10.74 9.61 -1.45
CA CYS A 12 11.86 10.50 -1.72
C CYS A 12 11.74 11.88 -1.04
N SER A 13 10.51 12.31 -0.73
CA SER A 13 10.26 13.58 -0.06
C SER A 13 8.94 13.58 0.75
N PRO A 14 8.75 14.53 1.67
CA PRO A 14 7.49 14.70 2.40
C PRO A 14 6.29 14.96 1.47
N GLU A 15 6.49 15.66 0.36
CA GLU A 15 5.45 15.90 -0.65
C GLU A 15 5.06 14.61 -1.36
N ALA A 16 6.04 13.75 -1.67
CA ALA A 16 5.79 12.43 -2.23
C ALA A 16 5.01 11.54 -1.26
N LEU A 17 5.27 11.65 0.06
CA LEU A 17 4.50 10.95 1.09
C LEU A 17 3.02 11.37 1.10
N ILE A 18 2.74 12.68 1.08
CA ILE A 18 1.38 13.21 1.02
C ILE A 18 0.67 12.77 -0.27
N ALA A 19 1.37 12.80 -1.41
CA ALA A 19 0.83 12.33 -2.68
C ALA A 19 0.52 10.82 -2.64
N TYR A 20 1.42 10.02 -2.06
CA TYR A 20 1.27 8.58 -2.00
C TYR A 20 0.19 8.14 -1.00
N GLU A 21 -0.01 8.87 0.10
CA GLU A 21 -1.12 8.63 1.04
C GLU A 21 -2.49 8.76 0.35
N ASN A 22 -2.64 9.74 -0.54
CA ASN A 22 -3.86 9.92 -1.34
C ASN A 22 -4.07 8.76 -2.33
N ILE A 23 -2.99 8.23 -2.92
CA ILE A 23 -3.05 7.07 -3.82
C ILE A 23 -3.41 5.81 -3.05
N TRP A 24 -2.87 5.65 -1.84
CA TRP A 24 -3.12 4.47 -1.03
C TRP A 24 -4.61 4.29 -0.70
N SER A 25 -5.35 5.39 -0.52
CA SER A 25 -6.81 5.34 -0.38
C SER A 25 -7.52 4.72 -1.59
N LYS A 26 -6.99 4.92 -2.81
CA LYS A 26 -7.52 4.34 -4.05
C LYS A 26 -7.24 2.83 -4.16
N HIS A 27 -6.14 2.36 -3.56
CA HIS A 27 -5.81 0.94 -3.54
C HIS A 27 -6.80 0.09 -2.73
N ILE A 28 -7.48 0.66 -1.72
CA ILE A 28 -8.30 -0.11 -0.78
C ILE A 28 -9.43 -0.90 -1.49
N PRO A 29 -10.27 -0.29 -2.36
CA PRO A 29 -11.28 -1.04 -3.11
C PRO A 29 -10.69 -2.12 -4.03
N GLY A 30 -9.56 -1.83 -4.70
CA GLY A 30 -8.86 -2.78 -5.55
C GLY A 30 -8.37 -3.99 -4.76
N LEU A 31 -7.64 -3.76 -3.67
CA LEU A 31 -7.17 -4.79 -2.74
C LEU A 31 -8.32 -5.67 -2.24
N ALA A 32 -9.46 -5.07 -1.87
CA ALA A 32 -10.63 -5.80 -1.40
C ALA A 32 -11.18 -6.79 -2.45
N LYS A 33 -11.21 -6.42 -3.73
CA LYS A 33 -11.60 -7.33 -4.84
C LYS A 33 -10.69 -8.56 -4.94
N HIS A 34 -9.41 -8.38 -4.63
CA HIS A 34 -8.41 -9.45 -4.58
C HIS A 34 -8.34 -10.16 -3.22
N ARG A 35 -9.35 -9.96 -2.35
CA ARG A 35 -9.46 -10.56 -1.00
C ARG A 35 -8.34 -10.15 -0.05
N ILE A 36 -7.74 -8.99 -0.29
CA ILE A 36 -6.75 -8.37 0.60
C ILE A 36 -7.48 -7.31 1.43
N THR A 37 -7.53 -7.50 2.74
CA THR A 37 -8.20 -6.56 3.66
C THR A 37 -7.19 -5.56 4.19
N THR A 38 -7.48 -4.26 4.04
CA THR A 38 -6.68 -3.19 4.65
C THR A 38 -7.22 -2.88 6.05
N HIS A 39 -6.36 -2.88 7.06
CA HIS A 39 -6.71 -2.60 8.47
C HIS A 39 -6.37 -1.16 8.87
N GLY A 40 -5.30 -0.61 8.31
CA GLY A 40 -4.84 0.71 8.66
C GLY A 40 -3.72 1.17 7.76
N VAL A 41 -3.64 2.49 7.61
CA VAL A 41 -2.67 3.21 6.80
C VAL A 41 -2.25 4.41 7.62
N TRP A 42 -0.96 4.58 7.84
CA TRP A 42 -0.46 5.69 8.64
C TRP A 42 0.92 6.13 8.18
N THR A 43 1.21 7.40 8.46
CA THR A 43 2.52 8.01 8.30
C THR A 43 3.08 8.33 9.69
N VAL A 44 4.39 8.59 9.77
CA VAL A 44 5.03 9.06 11.01
C VAL A 44 5.30 10.56 10.85
N PRO A 45 4.54 11.45 11.55
CA PRO A 45 4.60 12.89 11.33
C PRO A 45 5.94 13.56 11.69
N ALA A 46 6.80 12.87 12.43
CA ALA A 46 8.04 13.38 12.98
C ALA A 46 9.14 12.31 12.89
N ALA A 47 9.41 11.82 11.68
CA ALA A 47 10.64 11.07 11.44
C ALA A 47 11.81 11.97 11.90
N PRO A 48 12.76 11.45 12.72
CA PRO A 48 13.97 12.16 13.11
C PRO A 48 14.62 12.91 11.93
N GLU A 49 15.23 14.07 12.18
CA GLU A 49 15.97 14.78 11.12
C GLU A 49 16.94 13.83 10.42
N GLY A 50 16.76 13.66 9.10
CA GLY A 50 17.56 12.77 8.27
C GLY A 50 16.92 11.41 7.95
N GLU A 51 15.78 11.06 8.53
CA GLU A 51 15.02 9.87 8.12
C GLU A 51 14.14 10.14 6.91
N ALA A 52 14.14 9.20 5.97
CA ALA A 52 13.29 9.26 4.79
C ALA A 52 11.81 9.11 5.20
N PRO A 53 10.89 9.87 4.61
CA PRO A 53 9.47 9.78 4.92
C PRO A 53 8.91 8.41 4.56
N GLN A 54 8.09 7.84 5.46
CA GLN A 54 7.54 6.49 5.31
C GLN A 54 6.03 6.43 5.46
N LEU A 55 5.41 5.56 4.65
CA LEU A 55 4.02 5.16 4.77
C LEU A 55 3.96 3.67 5.16
N TYR A 56 3.12 3.38 6.14
CA TYR A 56 2.88 2.04 6.65
C TYR A 56 1.46 1.62 6.31
N ALA A 57 1.29 0.38 5.85
CA ALA A 57 -0.02 -0.21 5.63
C ALA A 57 -0.09 -1.62 6.20
N LEU A 58 -1.07 -1.86 7.08
CA LEU A 58 -1.36 -3.20 7.58
C LEU A 58 -2.47 -3.83 6.76
N VAL A 59 -2.18 -4.98 6.16
CA VAL A 59 -3.16 -5.77 5.41
C VAL A 59 -3.24 -7.20 5.94
N SER A 60 -4.33 -7.89 5.65
CA SER A 60 -4.47 -9.31 5.94
C SER A 60 -5.02 -10.12 4.77
N TYR A 61 -4.70 -11.40 4.82
CA TYR A 61 -5.12 -12.44 3.89
C TYR A 61 -5.85 -13.53 4.68
N ARG A 62 -6.74 -14.26 4.02
CA ARG A 62 -7.37 -15.45 4.62
C ARG A 62 -6.34 -16.59 4.65
N ASP A 63 -6.48 -17.51 5.58
CA ASP A 63 -5.53 -18.62 5.77
C ASP A 63 -5.23 -19.42 4.49
N ALA A 64 -6.26 -19.66 3.67
CA ALA A 64 -6.18 -20.46 2.47
C ALA A 64 -5.66 -19.68 1.25
N ASP A 65 -5.47 -18.36 1.38
CA ASP A 65 -4.96 -17.54 0.29
C ASP A 65 -3.43 -17.59 0.25
N ASP A 66 -2.87 -17.82 -0.94
CA ASP A 66 -1.46 -17.58 -1.19
C ASP A 66 -1.21 -16.07 -1.27
N VAL A 67 -0.41 -15.55 -0.35
CA VAL A 67 -0.12 -14.10 -0.22
C VAL A 67 0.48 -13.55 -1.51
N GLN A 68 1.41 -14.29 -2.13
CA GLN A 68 2.11 -13.85 -3.32
C GLN A 68 1.19 -13.87 -4.53
N GLU A 69 0.39 -14.92 -4.71
CA GLU A 69 -0.59 -15.02 -5.79
C GLU A 69 -1.60 -13.88 -5.73
N ARG A 70 -2.16 -13.59 -4.54
CA ARG A 70 -3.14 -12.50 -4.37
C ARG A 70 -2.52 -11.14 -4.64
N LEU A 71 -1.30 -10.91 -4.19
CA LEU A 71 -0.59 -9.66 -4.46
C LEU A 71 -0.31 -9.51 -5.96
N GLN A 72 0.21 -10.54 -6.62
CA GLN A 72 0.49 -10.49 -8.06
C GLN A 72 -0.78 -10.27 -8.89
N ALA A 73 -1.89 -10.93 -8.51
CA ALA A 73 -3.17 -10.71 -9.17
C ALA A 73 -3.64 -9.26 -9.07
N TYR A 74 -3.46 -8.63 -7.90
CA TYR A 74 -3.78 -7.21 -7.72
C TYR A 74 -2.88 -6.30 -8.56
N LEU A 75 -1.56 -6.50 -8.51
CA LEU A 75 -0.59 -5.68 -9.26
C LEU A 75 -0.76 -5.80 -10.78
N ALA A 76 -1.21 -6.95 -11.27
CA ALA A 76 -1.49 -7.18 -12.69
C ALA A 76 -2.85 -6.59 -13.14
N GLY A 77 -3.74 -6.26 -12.20
CA GLY A 77 -5.10 -5.82 -12.46
C GLY A 77 -5.18 -4.38 -13.00
N PRO A 78 -6.28 -4.05 -13.72
CA PRO A 78 -6.54 -2.69 -14.19
C PRO A 78 -6.73 -1.69 -13.05
N GLU A 79 -7.18 -2.14 -11.87
CA GLU A 79 -7.35 -1.31 -10.69
C GLU A 79 -6.04 -0.66 -10.24
N PHE A 80 -4.97 -1.46 -10.09
CA PHE A 80 -3.68 -0.95 -9.67
C PHE A 80 -3.13 0.08 -10.67
N ARG A 81 -3.28 -0.18 -11.97
CA ARG A 81 -2.85 0.76 -13.02
C ARG A 81 -3.61 2.09 -12.96
N ALA A 82 -4.92 2.03 -12.73
CA ALA A 82 -5.76 3.23 -12.60
C ALA A 82 -5.41 4.02 -11.33
N ASP A 83 -5.12 3.34 -10.23
CA ASP A 83 -4.75 3.99 -8.97
C ASP A 83 -3.43 4.75 -9.08
N MET A 84 -2.47 4.17 -9.82
CA MET A 84 -1.11 4.70 -10.04
C MET A 84 -1.01 5.69 -11.20
N GLU A 85 -2.08 5.91 -11.96
CA GLU A 85 -2.06 6.83 -13.11
C GLU A 85 -1.66 8.25 -12.66
N GLY A 86 -0.60 8.79 -13.28
CA GLY A 86 -0.06 10.11 -12.96
C GLY A 86 0.89 10.17 -11.75
N PHE A 87 1.19 9.03 -11.11
CA PHE A 87 2.22 8.96 -10.06
C PHE A 87 3.56 8.47 -10.63
N ASP A 88 4.63 9.20 -10.33
CA ASP A 88 5.97 8.80 -10.73
C ASP A 88 6.50 7.71 -9.79
N ILE A 89 6.86 6.57 -10.37
CA ILE A 89 7.43 5.40 -9.68
C ILE A 89 8.93 5.25 -9.94
N SER A 90 9.55 6.18 -10.67
CA SER A 90 10.97 6.16 -11.02
C SER A 90 11.90 6.73 -9.95
#